data_AF-A0A974S7Y3-F1
#
_entry.id   AF-A0A974S7Y3-F1
#
_cell.length_a   1.000
_cell.length_b   1.000
_cell.length_c   1.000
_cell.angle_alpha   90.00
_cell.angle_beta   90.00
_cell.angle_gamma   90.00
#
_symmetry.space_group_name_H-M   'P 1'
#
loop_
_entity.id
_entity.type
_entity.pdbx_description
1 polymer ?
#
loop_
_entity_poly.entity_id
_entity_poly.type
_entity_poly.pdbx_seq_one_letter_code
_entity_poly.pdbx_strand_id
1 'polypeptide(L)'
;MVFSSIIFIFYFLPVFLLGYYVSGWRTGALLVGSVAFYVWGEGAYVFLLLGLIGANYAGARAMDAAQDTARRRLILAAMIVLDLGVLAWFKYAGFLAHTLNEVLPGNPLPELTHRLPLGISFFTFQLISYAIDIHRRAVPVERSLLRFSAYILMFPHLIAGPIVRYADIREELQGERKGSGRIGLGFQYFIVGLCQKVLIANTVAPSPTRPLGWSRGC
;
A
#
# COMPACT_ATOMS: atom_id res chain seq x y z
N MET A 1 -7.12 -9.77 3.37
CA MET A 1 -8.45 -10.27 2.91
C MET A 1 -8.77 -9.68 1.54
N VAL A 2 -9.69 -10.27 0.76
CA VAL A 2 -10.17 -9.66 -0.50
C VAL A 2 -11.44 -8.85 -0.24
N PHE A 3 -11.58 -7.67 -0.84
CA PHE A 3 -12.72 -6.75 -0.65
C PHE A 3 -14.08 -7.35 -1.03
N SER A 4 -14.13 -8.26 -2.01
CA SER A 4 -15.36 -8.92 -2.44
C SER A 4 -15.72 -10.16 -1.61
N SER A 5 -14.95 -10.47 -0.56
CA SER A 5 -15.19 -11.67 0.25
C SER A 5 -16.34 -11.45 1.24
N ILE A 6 -17.11 -12.52 1.51
CA ILE A 6 -18.18 -12.54 2.52
C ILE A 6 -17.64 -12.14 3.89
N ILE A 7 -16.44 -12.63 4.23
CA ILE A 7 -15.75 -12.31 5.49
C ILE A 7 -15.50 -10.80 5.60
N PHE A 8 -15.05 -10.15 4.51
CA PHE A 8 -14.83 -8.72 4.52
C PHE A 8 -16.14 -7.94 4.71
N ILE A 9 -17.16 -8.25 3.90
CA ILE A 9 -18.41 -7.47 3.84
C ILE A 9 -19.25 -7.61 5.11
N PHE A 10 -19.39 -8.83 5.64
CA PHE A 10 -20.32 -9.11 6.75
C PHE A 10 -19.67 -9.13 8.13
N TYR A 11 -18.36 -9.33 8.23
CA TYR A 11 -17.68 -9.40 9.52
C TYR A 11 -16.71 -8.25 9.72
N PHE A 12 -15.70 -8.14 8.86
CA PHE A 12 -14.65 -7.14 9.04
C PHE A 12 -15.20 -5.71 8.93
N LEU A 13 -15.95 -5.40 7.86
CA LEU A 13 -16.41 -4.04 7.59
C LEU A 13 -17.39 -3.52 8.67
N PRO A 14 -18.40 -4.27 9.13
CA PRO A 14 -19.31 -3.80 10.18
C PRO A 14 -18.58 -3.61 11.52
N VAL A 15 -17.71 -4.55 11.90
CA VAL A 15 -16.90 -4.45 13.14
C VAL A 15 -15.95 -3.26 13.07
N PHE A 16 -15.27 -3.08 11.94
CA PHE A 16 -14.37 -1.94 11.71
C PHE A 16 -15.12 -0.61 11.81
N LEU A 17 -16.26 -0.46 11.11
CA LEU A 17 -17.05 0.76 11.14
C LEU A 17 -17.57 1.06 12.56
N LEU A 18 -18.04 0.04 13.27
CA LEU A 18 -18.49 0.18 14.65
C LEU A 18 -17.33 0.64 15.56
N GLY A 19 -16.18 -0.01 15.50
CA GLY A 19 -15.00 0.40 16.26
C GLY A 19 -14.50 1.80 15.90
N TYR A 20 -14.50 2.14 14.60
CA TYR A 20 -14.09 3.45 14.11
C TYR A 20 -15.02 4.58 14.59
N TYR A 21 -16.34 4.35 14.62
CA TYR A 21 -17.31 5.36 15.04
C TYR A 21 -17.53 5.44 16.56
N VAL A 22 -17.35 4.33 17.29
CA VAL A 22 -17.57 4.27 18.74
C VAL A 22 -16.33 4.68 19.54
N SER A 23 -15.12 4.28 19.13
CA SER A 23 -13.92 4.44 19.97
C SER A 23 -13.50 5.89 20.26
N GLY A 24 -13.94 6.86 19.47
CA GLY A 24 -13.42 8.24 19.50
C GLY A 24 -11.96 8.39 19.04
N TRP A 25 -11.21 7.29 18.92
CA TRP A 25 -9.79 7.26 18.55
C TRP A 25 -9.59 6.94 17.07
N ARG A 26 -10.03 7.86 16.21
CA ARG A 26 -10.20 7.64 14.76
C ARG A 26 -8.94 7.11 14.05
N THR A 27 -7.80 7.76 14.24
CA THR A 27 -6.53 7.36 13.63
C THR A 27 -6.07 6.00 14.16
N GLY A 28 -6.24 5.76 15.46
CA GLY A 28 -5.89 4.48 16.08
C GLY A 28 -6.76 3.34 15.57
N ALA A 29 -8.08 3.53 15.55
CA ALA A 29 -9.03 2.55 15.01
C ALA A 29 -8.77 2.27 13.52
N LEU A 30 -8.48 3.31 12.72
CA LEU A 30 -8.09 3.16 11.31
C LEU A 30 -6.81 2.33 11.18
N LEU A 31 -5.78 2.64 11.97
CA LEU A 31 -4.51 1.90 11.93
C LEU A 31 -4.69 0.44 12.37
N VAL A 32 -5.37 0.19 13.48
CA VAL A 32 -5.61 -1.17 14.00
C VAL A 32 -6.38 -2.00 12.99
N GLY A 33 -7.48 -1.47 12.44
CA GLY A 33 -8.24 -2.14 11.39
C GLY A 33 -7.39 -2.41 10.14
N SER A 34 -6.56 -1.46 9.76
CA SER A 34 -5.68 -1.58 8.58
C SER A 34 -4.57 -2.62 8.78
N VAL A 35 -3.93 -2.64 9.94
CA VAL A 35 -2.93 -3.65 10.30
C VAL A 35 -3.57 -5.02 10.36
N ALA A 36 -4.73 -5.18 11.01
CA ALA A 36 -5.43 -6.45 11.07
C ALA A 36 -5.80 -6.97 9.66
N PHE A 37 -6.28 -6.08 8.80
CA PHE A 37 -6.59 -6.41 7.41
C PHE A 37 -5.36 -6.85 6.62
N TYR A 38 -4.23 -6.17 6.78
CA TYR A 38 -2.98 -6.47 6.10
C TYR A 38 -2.38 -7.79 6.58
N VAL A 39 -2.31 -8.02 7.90
CA VAL A 39 -1.84 -9.27 8.50
C VAL A 39 -2.66 -10.46 8.02
N TRP A 40 -3.98 -10.31 7.89
CA TRP A 40 -4.82 -11.37 7.35
C TRP A 40 -4.51 -11.67 5.87
N GLY A 41 -4.18 -10.66 5.07
CA GLY A 41 -3.86 -10.84 3.65
C GLY A 41 -2.47 -11.40 3.40
N GLU A 42 -1.46 -10.74 3.98
CA GLU A 42 -0.04 -10.91 3.64
C GLU A 42 0.78 -11.54 4.77
N GLY A 43 0.20 -11.75 5.95
CA GLY A 43 0.87 -12.37 7.10
C GLY A 43 2.09 -11.57 7.57
N ALA A 44 3.26 -12.20 7.51
CA ALA A 44 4.50 -11.66 8.07
C ALA A 44 5.06 -10.44 7.31
N TYR A 45 4.63 -10.15 6.08
CA TYR A 45 5.09 -8.97 5.35
C TYR A 45 4.69 -7.64 6.02
N VAL A 46 3.78 -7.67 7.01
CA VAL A 46 3.48 -6.50 7.85
C VAL A 46 4.74 -5.96 8.54
N PHE A 47 5.66 -6.84 8.96
CA PHE A 47 6.88 -6.41 9.67
C PHE A 47 7.84 -5.67 8.75
N LEU A 48 7.93 -6.11 7.49
CA LEU A 48 8.68 -5.40 6.46
C LEU A 48 8.09 -4.01 6.21
N LEU A 49 6.77 -3.92 6.09
CA LEU A 49 6.09 -2.64 5.88
C LEU A 49 6.24 -1.70 7.09
N LEU A 50 6.11 -2.20 8.31
CA LEU A 50 6.38 -1.45 9.54
C LEU A 50 7.84 -0.99 9.62
N GLY A 51 8.79 -1.83 9.18
CA GLY A 51 10.20 -1.48 9.09
C GLY A 51 10.46 -0.33 8.11
N LEU A 52 9.87 -0.39 6.91
CA LEU A 52 9.94 0.69 5.92
C LEU A 52 9.29 1.99 6.42
N ILE A 53 8.14 1.89 7.08
CA ILE A 53 7.48 3.05 7.72
C ILE A 53 8.39 3.65 8.79
N GLY A 54 8.98 2.84 9.66
CA GLY A 54 9.92 3.30 10.70
C GLY A 54 11.15 3.98 10.11
N ALA A 55 11.77 3.37 9.10
CA ALA A 55 12.95 3.91 8.42
C ALA A 55 12.65 5.24 7.72
N ASN A 56 11.53 5.32 6.99
CA ASN A 56 11.13 6.55 6.32
C ASN A 56 10.68 7.65 7.28
N TYR A 57 10.03 7.29 8.39
CA TYR A 57 9.68 8.23 9.44
C TYR A 57 10.94 8.84 10.08
N ALA A 58 11.92 8.00 10.42
CA ALA A 58 13.19 8.44 10.96
C ALA A 58 13.98 9.29 9.94
N GLY A 59 14.03 8.85 8.68
CA GLY A 59 14.65 9.59 7.58
C GLY A 59 14.04 10.96 7.37
N ALA A 60 12.70 11.05 7.36
CA ALA A 60 11.96 12.30 7.27
C ALA A 60 12.29 13.26 8.44
N ARG A 61 12.33 12.75 9.68
CA ARG A 61 12.70 13.56 10.87
C ARG A 61 14.15 14.02 10.84
N ALA A 62 15.07 13.16 10.37
CA ALA A 62 16.47 13.52 10.18
C ALA A 62 16.65 14.59 9.08
N MET A 63 15.86 14.49 8.01
CA MET A 63 15.86 15.48 6.93
C MET A 63 15.31 16.84 7.37
N ASP A 64 14.31 16.85 8.25
CA ASP A 64 13.75 18.06 8.88
C ASP A 64 14.79 18.78 9.74
N ALA A 65 15.56 18.01 10.52
CA ALA A 65 16.60 18.55 11.41
C ALA A 65 17.87 18.98 10.66
N ALA A 66 18.07 18.54 9.41
CA ALA A 66 19.24 18.90 8.62
C ALA A 66 19.12 20.32 8.07
N GLN A 67 20.03 21.20 8.48
CA GLN A 67 20.12 22.58 7.97
C GLN A 67 20.85 22.66 6.62
N ASP A 68 21.81 21.76 6.39
CA ASP A 68 22.60 21.71 5.15
C ASP A 68 21.85 21.01 4.01
N THR A 69 21.86 21.64 2.84
CA THR A 69 21.30 21.11 1.60
C THR A 69 21.96 19.80 1.16
N ALA A 70 23.27 19.66 1.35
CA ALA A 70 23.98 18.43 0.96
C ALA A 70 23.50 17.23 1.79
N ARG A 71 23.42 17.40 3.12
CA ARG A 71 22.90 16.38 4.04
C ARG A 71 21.45 16.01 3.74
N ARG A 72 20.59 16.98 3.44
CA ARG A 72 19.20 16.73 3.04
C ARG A 72 19.10 15.89 1.76
N ARG A 73 19.95 16.15 0.76
CA ARG A 73 20.00 15.38 -0.49
C ARG A 73 20.48 13.96 -0.24
N LEU A 74 21.49 13.77 0.61
CA LEU A 74 21.99 12.45 0.98
C LEU A 74 20.91 11.61 1.69
N ILE A 75 20.18 12.20 2.63
CA ILE A 75 19.08 11.51 3.33
C ILE A 75 17.97 11.14 2.35
N LEU A 76 17.57 12.06 1.46
CA LEU A 76 16.58 11.77 0.42
C LEU A 76 17.04 10.61 -0.47
N ALA A 77 18.28 10.65 -0.95
CA ALA A 77 18.84 9.60 -1.78
C ALA A 77 18.84 8.25 -1.05
N ALA A 78 19.23 8.22 0.23
CA ALA A 78 19.21 7.01 1.05
C ALA A 78 17.79 6.44 1.21
N MET A 79 16.78 7.29 1.44
CA MET A 79 15.38 6.86 1.54
C MET A 79 14.89 6.26 0.21
N ILE A 80 15.14 6.94 -0.91
CA ILE A 80 14.73 6.46 -2.24
C ILE A 80 15.43 5.15 -2.58
N VAL A 81 16.73 5.02 -2.29
CA VAL A 81 17.49 3.79 -2.53
C VAL A 81 16.97 2.64 -1.67
N LEU A 82 16.61 2.89 -0.41
CA LEU A 82 15.99 1.89 0.46
C LEU A 82 14.65 1.42 -0.12
N ASP A 83 13.75 2.36 -0.43
CA ASP A 83 12.40 2.07 -0.93
C ASP A 83 12.44 1.33 -2.27
N LEU A 84 13.21 1.83 -3.23
CA LEU A 84 13.40 1.19 -4.54
C LEU A 84 14.17 -0.12 -4.43
N GLY A 85 15.12 -0.23 -3.49
CA GLY A 85 15.87 -1.45 -3.24
C GLY A 85 14.96 -2.58 -2.77
N VAL A 86 14.05 -2.31 -1.82
CA VAL A 86 13.06 -3.29 -1.38
C VAL A 86 12.11 -3.65 -2.54
N LEU A 87 11.61 -2.66 -3.28
CA LEU A 87 10.76 -2.93 -4.45
C LEU A 87 11.47 -3.79 -5.51
N ALA A 88 12.74 -3.48 -5.81
CA ALA A 88 13.53 -4.20 -6.80
C ALA A 88 13.83 -5.63 -6.36
N TRP A 89 14.14 -5.84 -5.08
CA TRP A 89 14.33 -7.18 -4.52
C TRP A 89 13.10 -8.05 -4.73
N PHE A 90 11.92 -7.60 -4.29
CA PHE A 90 10.71 -8.40 -4.41
C PHE A 90 10.22 -8.59 -5.84
N LYS A 91 10.50 -7.64 -6.73
CA LYS A 91 10.02 -7.70 -8.12
C LYS A 91 10.96 -8.46 -9.06
N TYR A 92 12.26 -8.40 -8.84
CA TYR A 92 13.26 -8.89 -9.79
C TYR A 92 14.19 -9.98 -9.23
N ALA A 93 14.22 -10.26 -7.91
CA ALA A 93 15.12 -11.28 -7.36
C ALA A 93 14.91 -12.67 -7.99
N GLY A 94 13.65 -13.08 -8.19
CA GLY A 94 13.35 -14.37 -8.83
C GLY A 94 13.81 -14.45 -10.29
N PHE A 95 13.57 -13.39 -11.06
CA PHE A 95 14.04 -13.29 -12.46
C PHE A 95 15.57 -13.28 -12.56
N LEU A 96 16.23 -12.56 -11.66
CA LEU A 96 17.69 -12.49 -11.62
C LEU A 96 18.30 -13.85 -11.24
N ALA A 97 17.74 -14.53 -10.25
CA ALA A 97 18.18 -15.88 -9.85
C ALA A 97 18.02 -16.89 -11.00
N HIS A 98 16.89 -16.84 -11.71
CA HIS A 98 16.67 -17.67 -12.90
C HIS A 98 17.70 -17.42 -14.00
N THR A 99 17.93 -16.14 -14.33
CA THR A 99 18.89 -15.76 -15.40
C THR A 99 20.31 -16.18 -15.04
N LEU A 100 20.73 -16.03 -13.78
CA LEU A 100 22.04 -16.47 -13.32
C LEU A 100 22.20 -17.99 -13.36
N ASN A 101 21.15 -18.74 -13.03
CA ASN A 101 21.15 -20.20 -13.11
C ASN A 101 21.25 -20.71 -14.56
N GLU A 102 20.70 -19.97 -15.54
CA GLU A 102 20.85 -20.31 -16.97
C GLU A 102 22.26 -20.02 -17.52
N VAL A 103 22.93 -18.99 -17.01
CA VAL A 103 24.24 -18.52 -17.51
C VAL A 103 25.43 -19.17 -16.79
N LEU A 104 25.29 -19.55 -15.51
CA LEU A 104 26.33 -20.22 -14.72
C LEU A 104 25.97 -21.70 -14.44
N PRO A 105 26.32 -22.63 -15.35
CA PRO A 105 26.16 -24.05 -15.07
C PRO A 105 27.19 -24.49 -14.02
N GLY A 106 26.76 -24.69 -12.78
CA GLY A 106 27.62 -25.31 -11.76
C GLY A 106 27.27 -25.01 -10.31
N ASN A 107 26.50 -23.96 -10.01
CA ASN A 107 26.03 -23.70 -8.65
C ASN A 107 24.62 -23.09 -8.66
N PRO A 108 23.56 -23.91 -8.60
CA PRO A 108 22.20 -23.40 -8.68
C PRO A 108 21.92 -22.53 -7.46
N LEU A 109 21.74 -21.23 -7.70
CA LEU A 109 21.17 -20.33 -6.70
C LEU A 109 19.76 -20.85 -6.37
N PRO A 110 19.35 -20.83 -5.09
CA PRO A 110 17.99 -21.17 -4.72
C PRO A 110 17.00 -20.29 -5.50
N GLU A 111 16.02 -20.91 -6.16
CA GLU A 111 14.96 -20.15 -6.81
C GLU A 111 14.18 -19.37 -5.76
N LEU A 112 14.40 -18.06 -5.70
CA LEU A 112 13.71 -17.16 -4.79
C LEU A 112 12.30 -16.89 -5.33
N THR A 113 11.39 -17.85 -5.15
CA THR A 113 9.96 -17.62 -5.40
C THR A 113 9.34 -16.88 -4.22
N HIS A 114 9.64 -15.59 -4.10
CA HIS A 114 8.97 -14.75 -3.11
C HIS A 114 7.55 -14.43 -3.56
N ARG A 115 6.56 -14.61 -2.68
CA ARG A 115 5.25 -13.98 -2.88
C ARG A 115 5.45 -12.46 -2.78
N LEU A 116 4.99 -11.73 -3.79
CA LEU A 116 5.04 -10.28 -3.77
C LEU A 116 4.06 -9.75 -2.72
N PRO A 117 4.51 -8.91 -1.78
CA PRO A 117 3.63 -8.27 -0.83
C PRO A 117 2.59 -7.45 -1.59
N LEU A 118 1.32 -7.65 -1.25
CA LEU A 118 0.25 -6.85 -1.79
C LEU A 118 0.49 -5.36 -1.52
N GLY A 119 0.38 -4.54 -2.57
CA GLY A 119 0.56 -3.11 -2.46
C GLY A 119 2.02 -2.63 -2.44
N ILE A 120 3.02 -3.49 -2.66
CA ILE A 120 4.44 -3.10 -2.57
C ILE A 120 4.79 -1.88 -3.40
N SER A 121 4.34 -1.80 -4.64
CA SER A 121 4.58 -0.62 -5.48
C SER A 121 3.85 0.62 -4.96
N PHE A 122 2.63 0.47 -4.44
CA PHE A 122 1.82 1.58 -3.96
C PHE A 122 2.45 2.24 -2.73
N PHE A 123 2.75 1.48 -1.68
CA PHE A 123 3.37 2.06 -0.50
C PHE A 123 4.78 2.59 -0.79
N THR A 124 5.54 1.93 -1.68
CA THR A 124 6.87 2.42 -2.09
C THR A 124 6.76 3.81 -2.74
N PHE A 125 5.82 3.99 -3.67
CA PHE A 125 5.63 5.30 -4.31
C PHE A 125 5.06 6.35 -3.36
N GLN A 126 4.23 5.97 -2.38
CA GLN A 126 3.77 6.88 -1.33
C GLN A 126 4.92 7.36 -0.44
N LEU A 127 5.81 6.45 -0.02
CA LEU A 127 6.99 6.77 0.80
C LEU A 127 7.95 7.71 0.03
N ILE A 128 8.25 7.39 -1.22
CA ILE A 128 9.08 8.24 -2.09
C ILE A 128 8.43 9.60 -2.32
N SER A 129 7.12 9.65 -2.63
CA SER A 129 6.41 10.92 -2.81
C SER A 129 6.48 11.79 -1.56
N TYR A 130 6.25 11.19 -0.38
CA TYR A 130 6.36 11.88 0.89
C TYR A 130 7.78 12.40 1.16
N ALA A 131 8.82 11.60 0.89
CA ALA A 131 10.21 12.00 1.04
C ALA A 131 10.58 13.19 0.15
N ILE A 132 10.11 13.17 -1.11
CA ILE A 132 10.31 14.27 -2.06
C ILE A 132 9.55 15.52 -1.62
N ASP A 133 8.30 15.39 -1.16
CA ASP A 133 7.48 16.51 -0.71
C ASP A 133 8.11 17.22 0.50
N ILE A 134 8.69 16.46 1.45
CA ILE A 134 9.46 17.01 2.58
C ILE A 134 10.73 17.69 2.09
N HIS A 135 11.47 17.04 1.19
CA HIS A 135 12.72 17.59 0.68
C HIS A 135 12.50 18.95 0.01
N ARG A 136 11.42 19.07 -0.77
CA ARG A 136 10.97 20.30 -1.44
C ARG A 136 10.30 21.31 -0.51
N ARG A 137 10.09 20.97 0.77
CA ARG A 137 9.33 21.75 1.75
C ARG A 137 7.89 22.05 1.31
N ALA A 138 7.31 21.18 0.47
CA ALA A 138 5.92 21.30 0.04
C ALA A 138 4.95 20.95 1.18
N VAL A 139 5.35 20.01 2.05
CA VAL A 139 4.58 19.58 3.22
C VAL A 139 5.50 19.51 4.44
N PRO A 140 5.07 19.96 5.63
CA PRO A 140 5.83 19.78 6.86
C PRO A 140 5.88 18.31 7.28
N VAL A 141 6.97 17.92 7.96
CA VAL A 141 7.17 16.55 8.44
C VAL A 141 6.10 16.16 9.47
N GLU A 142 5.51 14.98 9.29
CA GLU A 142 4.60 14.39 10.28
C GLU A 142 5.37 13.99 11.54
N ARG A 143 4.86 14.37 12.70
CA ARG A 143 5.50 14.13 14.01
C ARG A 143 4.84 13.00 14.80
N SER A 144 3.71 12.50 14.32
CA SER A 144 3.04 11.35 14.91
C SER A 144 3.28 10.11 14.06
N LEU A 145 4.05 9.16 14.60
CA LEU A 145 4.25 7.85 13.96
C LEU A 145 2.91 7.15 13.72
N LEU A 146 1.92 7.34 14.60
CA LEU A 146 0.57 6.80 14.45
C LEU A 146 -0.09 7.31 13.16
N ARG A 147 -0.10 8.63 12.93
CA ARG A 147 -0.68 9.24 11.72
C ARG A 147 0.09 8.87 10.47
N PHE A 148 1.41 8.84 10.55
CA PHE A 148 2.25 8.43 9.42
C PHE A 148 2.02 6.97 9.04
N SER A 149 1.95 6.07 10.03
CA SER A 149 1.62 4.66 9.80
C SER A 149 0.21 4.50 9.24
N ALA A 150 -0.76 5.25 9.77
CA ALA A 150 -2.14 5.24 9.28
C ALA A 150 -2.23 5.69 7.83
N TYR A 151 -1.47 6.71 7.41
CA TYR A 151 -1.40 7.15 6.02
C TYR A 151 -0.96 6.03 5.07
N ILE A 152 0.13 5.33 5.40
CA ILE A 152 0.70 4.30 4.53
C ILE A 152 -0.12 3.00 4.55
N LEU A 153 -0.59 2.58 5.73
CA LEU A 153 -1.25 1.28 5.90
C LEU A 153 -2.74 1.29 5.58
N MET A 154 -3.36 2.46 5.40
CA MET A 154 -4.82 2.59 5.27
C MET A 154 -5.40 1.60 4.24
N PHE A 155 -6.09 0.57 4.74
CA PHE A 155 -6.53 -0.56 3.91
C PHE A 155 -7.41 -0.18 2.70
N PRO A 156 -8.29 0.85 2.75
CA PRO A 156 -9.04 1.30 1.57
C PRO A 156 -8.17 1.61 0.35
N HIS A 157 -6.96 2.12 0.56
CA HIS A 157 -6.08 2.55 -0.55
C HIS A 157 -4.95 1.57 -0.84
N LEU A 158 -4.55 0.76 0.14
CA LEU A 158 -3.37 -0.10 0.06
C LEU A 158 -3.39 -1.14 -1.08
N ILE A 159 -4.58 -1.57 -1.54
CA ILE A 159 -4.71 -2.63 -2.55
C ILE A 159 -5.11 -2.10 -3.93
N ALA A 160 -5.98 -1.08 -3.99
CA ALA A 160 -6.65 -0.69 -5.23
C ALA A 160 -7.08 0.79 -5.28
N GLY A 161 -6.55 1.62 -4.37
CA GLY A 161 -6.81 3.06 -4.41
C GLY A 161 -5.88 3.79 -5.39
N PRO A 162 -6.24 4.98 -5.88
CA PRO A 162 -5.27 5.87 -6.50
C PRO A 162 -4.11 6.16 -5.54
N ILE A 163 -2.92 6.46 -6.06
CA ILE A 163 -1.77 6.82 -5.24
C ILE A 163 -2.08 8.16 -4.55
N VAL A 164 -2.49 8.10 -3.28
CA VAL A 164 -2.82 9.28 -2.47
C VAL A 164 -1.55 9.94 -1.96
N ARG A 165 -1.41 11.25 -2.21
CA ARG A 165 -0.30 12.05 -1.66
C ARG A 165 -0.60 12.43 -0.22
N TYR A 166 0.43 12.50 0.61
CA TYR A 166 0.28 12.89 2.01
C TYR A 166 -0.33 14.29 2.17
N ALA A 167 0.00 15.23 1.26
CA ALA A 167 -0.56 16.58 1.24
C ALA A 167 -2.11 16.59 1.24
N ASP A 168 -2.73 15.69 0.48
CA ASP A 168 -4.18 15.67 0.24
C ASP A 168 -4.97 15.14 1.45
N ILE A 169 -4.36 14.23 2.22
CA ILE A 169 -5.03 13.51 3.31
C ILE A 169 -4.59 13.94 4.71
N ARG A 170 -3.51 14.71 4.82
CA ARG A 170 -2.96 15.17 6.10
C ARG A 170 -4.01 15.87 6.96
N GLU A 171 -4.80 16.76 6.38
CA GLU A 171 -5.85 17.48 7.12
C GLU A 171 -6.95 16.52 7.60
N GLU A 172 -7.30 15.50 6.81
CA GLU A 172 -8.30 14.50 7.20
C GLU A 172 -7.80 13.58 8.33
N LEU A 173 -6.49 13.31 8.36
CA LEU A 173 -5.84 12.54 9.43
C LEU A 173 -5.63 13.36 10.72
N GLN A 174 -5.62 14.69 10.62
CA GLN A 174 -5.41 15.60 11.76
C GLN A 174 -6.72 16.18 12.32
N GLY A 175 -7.73 16.36 11.48
CA GLY A 175 -8.95 17.09 11.81
C GLY A 175 -9.99 16.29 12.60
N GLU A 176 -10.81 17.01 13.36
CA GLU A 176 -12.05 16.48 13.92
C GLU A 176 -13.09 16.20 12.82
N ARG A 177 -14.14 15.45 13.19
CA ARG A 177 -15.18 14.97 12.27
C ARG A 177 -15.93 16.13 11.61
N LYS A 178 -15.49 16.55 10.41
CA LYS A 178 -16.33 17.32 9.49
C LYS A 178 -17.58 16.49 9.19
N GLY A 179 -18.76 17.12 9.31
CA GLY A 179 -20.05 16.48 9.57
C GLY A 179 -20.41 15.23 8.76
N SER A 180 -21.22 14.38 9.39
CA SER A 180 -21.74 13.07 8.97
C SER A 180 -22.48 13.00 7.60
N GLY A 181 -22.55 14.09 6.83
CA GLY A 181 -23.42 14.18 5.65
C GLY A 181 -23.01 13.32 4.44
N ARG A 182 -21.82 12.70 4.45
CA ARG A 182 -21.27 11.94 3.31
C ARG A 182 -21.25 10.42 3.50
N ILE A 183 -21.74 9.91 4.63
CA ILE A 183 -21.74 8.46 4.91
C ILE A 183 -22.60 7.71 3.90
N GLY A 184 -23.80 8.24 3.58
CA GLY A 184 -24.70 7.65 2.59
C GLY A 184 -24.07 7.55 1.19
N LEU A 185 -23.35 8.59 0.76
CA LEU A 185 -22.59 8.57 -0.50
C LEU A 185 -21.49 7.49 -0.48
N GLY A 186 -20.80 7.33 0.65
CA GLY A 186 -19.79 6.27 0.82
C GLY A 186 -20.39 4.86 0.65
N PHE A 187 -21.54 4.60 1.27
CA PHE A 187 -22.26 3.34 1.07
C PHE A 187 -22.71 3.15 -0.37
N GLN A 188 -23.23 4.20 -1.02
CA GLN A 188 -23.64 4.15 -2.42
C GLN A 188 -22.46 3.78 -3.33
N TYR A 189 -21.31 4.44 -3.19
CA TYR A 189 -20.11 4.12 -3.98
C TYR A 189 -19.62 2.70 -3.71
N PHE A 190 -19.66 2.25 -2.45
CA PHE A 190 -19.27 0.89 -2.10
C PHE A 190 -20.17 -0.16 -2.76
N ILE A 191 -21.50 0.02 -2.69
CA ILE A 191 -22.48 -0.89 -3.29
C ILE A 191 -22.32 -0.92 -4.81
N VAL A 192 -22.24 0.24 -5.47
CA VAL A 192 -22.07 0.33 -6.92
C VAL A 192 -20.77 -0.34 -7.35
N GLY A 193 -19.65 -0.06 -6.67
CA GLY A 193 -18.36 -0.68 -6.96
C GLY A 193 -18.37 -2.20 -6.74
N LEU A 194 -19.04 -2.67 -5.70
CA LEU A 194 -19.20 -4.11 -5.43
C LEU A 194 -20.03 -4.79 -6.53
N CYS A 195 -21.15 -4.18 -6.94
CA CYS A 195 -21.98 -4.68 -8.05
C CYS A 195 -21.17 -4.74 -9.35
N GLN A 196 -20.42 -3.69 -9.69
CA GLN A 196 -19.55 -3.71 -10.87
C GLN A 196 -18.48 -4.81 -10.79
N LYS A 197 -17.87 -5.00 -9.62
CA LYS A 197 -16.85 -6.04 -9.42
C LYS A 197 -17.44 -7.46 -9.54
N VAL A 198 -18.55 -7.73 -8.88
CA VAL A 198 -19.13 -9.09 -8.79
C VAL A 198 -19.95 -9.45 -10.03
N LEU A 199 -20.79 -8.53 -10.52
CA LEU A 199 -21.74 -8.83 -11.59
C LEU A 199 -21.14 -8.67 -12.99
N ILE A 200 -20.16 -7.76 -13.16
CA ILE A 200 -19.56 -7.47 -14.48
C ILE A 200 -18.13 -8.01 -14.54
N ALA A 201 -17.24 -7.52 -13.67
CA ALA A 201 -15.82 -7.85 -13.82
C ALA A 201 -15.55 -9.35 -13.60
N ASN A 202 -16.15 -9.96 -12.56
CA ASN A 202 -15.95 -11.37 -12.28
C ASN A 202 -16.68 -12.31 -13.26
N THR A 203 -17.71 -11.84 -13.96
CA THR A 203 -18.45 -12.63 -14.97
C THR A 203 -17.83 -12.53 -16.36
N VAL A 204 -17.12 -11.43 -16.66
CA VAL A 204 -16.33 -11.25 -17.88
C VAL A 204 -14.93 -11.89 -17.73
N ALA A 205 -14.37 -11.91 -16.52
CA ALA A 205 -13.07 -12.52 -16.24
C ALA A 205 -12.90 -14.02 -16.61
N PRO A 206 -13.90 -14.92 -16.57
CA PRO A 206 -13.72 -16.33 -16.86
C PRO A 206 -13.78 -16.68 -18.35
N SER A 207 -13.53 -15.74 -19.27
CA SER A 207 -13.29 -16.08 -20.68
C SER A 207 -11.79 -16.17 -21.01
N PRO A 208 -11.07 -17.25 -20.68
CA PRO A 208 -9.96 -17.69 -21.51
C PRO A 208 -10.55 -18.36 -22.75
N THR A 209 -11.16 -17.57 -23.63
CA THR A 209 -11.57 -17.98 -24.97
C THR A 209 -11.37 -16.79 -25.87
N ARG A 210 -10.60 -16.82 -26.94
CA ARG A 210 -9.74 -17.77 -27.64
C ARG A 210 -8.86 -16.81 -28.47
N PRO A 211 -7.59 -17.08 -28.78
CA PRO A 211 -6.89 -16.26 -29.76
C PRO A 211 -7.75 -16.20 -31.03
N LEU A 212 -8.13 -14.98 -31.41
CA LEU A 212 -8.87 -14.70 -32.63
C LEU A 212 -8.07 -15.30 -33.81
N GLY A 213 -8.60 -16.35 -34.44
CA GLY A 213 -8.38 -16.59 -35.86
C GLY A 213 -7.12 -17.34 -36.31
N TRP A 214 -6.69 -18.43 -35.66
CA TRP A 214 -5.92 -19.47 -36.36
C TRP A 214 -6.75 -20.74 -36.51
N SER A 215 -7.31 -20.90 -37.71
CA SER A 215 -7.97 -22.11 -38.18
C SER A 215 -7.00 -23.30 -38.12
N ARG A 216 -7.47 -24.45 -37.64
CA ARG A 216 -6.86 -25.73 -37.93
C ARG A 216 -7.73 -26.46 -38.94
N GLY A 217 -7.13 -26.70 -40.11
CA GLY A 217 -7.28 -27.82 -41.05
C GLY A 217 -8.65 -28.46 -41.25
N CYS A 218 -9.17 -28.32 -42.47
CA CYS A 218 -9.11 -29.44 -43.41
C CYS A 218 -7.81 -29.31 -44.21
#